data_AF-A0A358AQW7-F1
#
_entry.id   AF-A0A358AQW7-F1
#
_cell.length_a   1.000
_cell.length_b   1.000
_cell.length_c   1.000
_cell.angle_alpha   90.00
_cell.angle_beta   90.00
_cell.angle_gamma   90.00
#
_symmetry.space_group_name_H-M   'P 1'
#
loop_
_entity.id
_entity.type
_entity.pdbx_description
1 polymer ?
#
loop_
_entity_poly.entity_id
_entity_poly.type
_entity_poly.pdbx_seq_one_letter_code
_entity_poly.pdbx_strand_id
1 'polypeptide(L)'
;MEKRESIGIGTGSVSILAVFVVLCLTTLSVLSLVSARADNALTQKTAQVTAQYYEADAQAEKKLAALLDVVKTGYGWENYAIQEGFDVFLKGGATTVAFSTPITESKELYAEVELVTDDVGAVTGEWNRTVWQTRVLADEYIIDESMEVF
;
A
#
# COMPACT_ATOMS: atom_id res chain seq x y z
N MET A 1 66.85 -6.24 27.57
CA MET A 1 66.19 -7.49 27.15
C MET A 1 64.89 -7.60 27.91
N GLU A 2 63.79 -7.70 27.17
CA GLU A 2 62.41 -7.45 27.61
C GLU A 2 61.95 -8.32 28.78
N LYS A 3 61.43 -7.68 29.84
CA LYS A 3 60.72 -8.32 30.95
C LYS A 3 59.31 -8.64 30.48
N ARG A 4 59.07 -9.88 30.06
CA ARG A 4 57.73 -10.39 29.77
C ARG A 4 56.98 -10.57 31.08
N GLU A 5 56.11 -9.64 31.41
CA GLU A 5 55.18 -9.80 32.52
C GLU A 5 54.14 -10.85 32.11
N SER A 6 54.31 -12.07 32.60
CA SER A 6 53.29 -13.11 32.44
C SER A 6 52.05 -12.65 33.20
N ILE A 7 50.99 -12.30 32.48
CA ILE A 7 49.67 -12.09 33.06
C ILE A 7 49.29 -13.43 33.71
N GLY A 8 49.47 -13.53 35.03
CA GLY A 8 48.97 -14.64 35.80
C GLY A 8 47.47 -14.60 35.73
N ILE A 9 46.90 -15.42 34.85
CA ILE A 9 45.46 -15.63 34.74
C ILE A 9 45.00 -16.22 36.07
N GLY A 10 44.62 -15.36 37.02
CA GLY A 10 43.96 -15.79 38.24
C GLY A 10 42.65 -16.43 37.85
N THR A 11 42.36 -17.62 38.35
CA THR A 11 41.14 -18.40 38.07
C THR A 11 39.84 -17.58 38.19
N GLY A 12 39.82 -16.50 39.00
CA GLY A 12 38.70 -15.55 39.06
C GLY A 12 38.49 -14.69 37.81
N SER A 13 39.54 -14.31 37.10
CA SER A 13 39.46 -13.46 35.89
C SER A 13 38.85 -14.18 34.69
N VAL A 14 39.13 -15.48 34.53
CA VAL A 14 38.51 -16.34 33.52
C VAL A 14 37.01 -16.51 33.79
N SER A 15 36.62 -16.68 35.05
CA SER A 15 35.21 -16.79 35.44
C SER A 15 34.42 -15.52 35.13
N ILE A 16 34.99 -14.34 35.38
CA ILE A 16 34.35 -13.06 35.06
C ILE A 16 34.19 -12.87 33.56
N LEU A 17 35.21 -13.22 32.76
CA LEU A 17 35.12 -13.19 31.30
C LEU A 17 34.05 -14.14 30.78
N ALA A 18 33.96 -15.36 31.33
CA ALA A 18 32.95 -16.33 30.93
C ALA A 18 31.52 -15.83 31.19
N VAL A 19 31.26 -15.23 32.36
CA VAL A 19 29.95 -14.63 32.68
C VAL A 19 29.63 -13.48 31.73
N PHE A 20 30.60 -12.62 31.42
CA PHE A 20 30.41 -11.52 30.49
C PHE A 20 30.05 -12.00 29.07
N VAL A 21 30.75 -13.01 28.57
CA VAL A 21 30.46 -13.63 27.27
C VAL A 21 29.05 -14.23 27.25
N VAL A 22 28.63 -14.94 28.30
CA VAL A 22 27.28 -15.50 28.39
C VAL A 22 26.22 -14.40 28.39
N LEU A 23 26.44 -13.30 29.10
CA LEU A 23 25.53 -12.13 29.07
C LEU A 23 25.45 -11.51 27.67
N CYS A 24 26.59 -11.33 26.99
CA CYS A 24 26.64 -10.86 25.60
C CYS A 24 25.92 -11.81 24.63
N LEU A 25 26.11 -13.12 24.76
CA LEU A 25 25.42 -14.11 23.94
C LEU A 25 23.91 -14.08 24.19
N THR A 26 23.49 -13.87 25.44
CA THR A 26 22.07 -13.77 25.81
C THR A 26 21.43 -12.53 25.19
N THR A 27 22.07 -11.36 25.27
CA THR A 27 21.53 -10.13 24.65
C THR A 27 21.50 -10.21 23.14
N LEU A 28 22.54 -10.75 22.50
CA LEU A 28 22.56 -11.01 21.05
C LEU A 28 21.47 -12.01 20.63
N SER A 29 21.23 -13.05 21.42
CA SER A 29 20.18 -14.05 21.15
C SER A 29 18.78 -13.45 21.29
N VAL A 30 18.56 -12.62 22.31
CA VAL A 30 17.29 -11.90 22.50
C VAL A 30 17.09 -10.91 21.35
N LEU A 31 18.12 -10.14 20.96
CA LEU A 31 18.04 -9.23 19.82
C LEU A 31 17.78 -10.00 18.51
N SER A 32 18.39 -11.19 18.32
CA SER A 32 18.13 -12.06 17.17
C SER A 32 16.70 -12.62 17.17
N LEU A 33 16.15 -12.96 18.33
CA LEU A 33 14.76 -13.43 18.45
C LEU A 33 13.76 -12.29 18.26
N VAL A 34 14.05 -11.11 18.81
CA VAL A 34 13.23 -9.90 18.63
C VAL A 34 13.30 -9.44 17.18
N SER A 35 14.48 -9.44 16.56
CA SER A 35 14.64 -9.16 15.12
C SER A 35 13.88 -10.19 14.31
N ALA A 36 14.09 -11.50 14.51
CA ALA A 36 13.36 -12.52 13.77
C ALA A 36 11.83 -12.45 13.96
N ARG A 37 11.34 -12.06 15.15
CA ARG A 37 9.91 -11.82 15.40
C ARG A 37 9.42 -10.53 14.75
N ALA A 38 10.22 -9.46 14.78
CA ALA A 38 9.92 -8.20 14.12
C ALA A 38 9.93 -8.36 12.60
N ASP A 39 10.92 -9.07 12.06
CA ASP A 39 11.06 -9.48 10.66
C ASP A 39 9.90 -10.40 10.25
N ASN A 40 9.45 -11.33 11.10
CA ASN A 40 8.27 -12.16 10.81
C ASN A 40 6.97 -11.33 10.83
N ALA A 41 6.79 -10.44 11.81
CA ALA A 41 5.65 -9.53 11.87
C ALA A 41 5.64 -8.52 10.70
N LEU A 42 6.82 -8.03 10.28
CA LEU A 42 6.98 -7.20 9.09
C LEU A 42 6.70 -8.00 7.81
N THR A 43 7.16 -9.24 7.72
CA THR A 43 6.96 -10.12 6.56
C THR A 43 5.48 -10.46 6.40
N GLN A 44 4.77 -10.74 7.50
CA GLN A 44 3.32 -10.95 7.48
C GLN A 44 2.55 -9.70 7.07
N LYS A 45 2.90 -8.52 7.62
CA LYS A 45 2.29 -7.25 7.19
C LYS A 45 2.58 -6.94 5.71
N THR A 46 3.79 -7.23 5.23
CA THR A 46 4.18 -6.98 3.83
C THR A 46 3.45 -7.91 2.87
N ALA A 47 3.32 -9.19 3.21
CA ALA A 47 2.55 -10.16 2.41
C ALA A 47 1.05 -9.79 2.37
N GLN A 48 0.49 -9.33 3.49
CA GLN A 48 -0.92 -8.94 3.59
C GLN A 48 -1.20 -7.63 2.82
N VAL A 49 -0.30 -6.64 2.91
CA VAL A 49 -0.37 -5.40 2.11
C VAL A 49 -0.23 -5.69 0.61
N THR A 50 0.62 -6.65 0.24
CA THR A 50 0.80 -7.04 -1.17
C THR A 50 -0.45 -7.75 -1.73
N ALA A 51 -1.05 -8.65 -0.96
CA ALA A 51 -2.28 -9.33 -1.35
C ALA A 51 -3.45 -8.35 -1.52
N GLN A 52 -3.63 -7.43 -0.57
CA GLN A 52 -4.67 -6.40 -0.63
C GLN A 52 -4.53 -5.46 -1.83
N TYR A 53 -3.30 -5.14 -2.22
CA TYR A 53 -3.03 -4.35 -3.42
C TYR A 53 -3.52 -5.04 -4.69
N TYR A 54 -3.19 -6.33 -4.86
CA TYR A 54 -3.63 -7.11 -6.02
C TYR A 54 -5.13 -7.41 -6.00
N GLU A 55 -5.71 -7.60 -4.82
CA GLU A 55 -7.16 -7.78 -4.69
C GLU A 55 -7.94 -6.53 -5.08
N ALA A 56 -7.46 -5.34 -4.68
CA ALA A 56 -8.10 -4.08 -5.05
C ALA A 56 -7.97 -3.77 -6.54
N ASP A 57 -6.82 -4.08 -7.16
CA ASP A 57 -6.62 -3.94 -8.60
C ASP A 57 -7.55 -4.90 -9.38
N ALA A 58 -7.64 -6.17 -8.94
CA ALA A 58 -8.56 -7.14 -9.54
C ALA A 58 -10.04 -6.75 -9.35
N GLN A 59 -10.39 -6.12 -8.23
CA GLN A 59 -11.74 -5.58 -8.01
C GLN A 59 -12.05 -4.41 -8.94
N ALA A 60 -11.09 -3.50 -9.11
CA ALA A 60 -11.22 -2.36 -10.02
C ALA A 60 -11.38 -2.82 -11.49
N GLU A 61 -10.58 -3.81 -11.93
CA GLU A 61 -10.73 -4.41 -13.24
C GLU A 61 -12.09 -5.09 -13.43
N LYS A 62 -12.57 -5.83 -12.43
CA LYS A 62 -13.90 -6.46 -12.47
C LYS A 62 -15.02 -5.44 -12.58
N LYS A 63 -14.97 -4.36 -11.79
CA LYS A 63 -15.93 -3.26 -11.85
C LYS A 63 -15.95 -2.63 -13.24
N LEU A 64 -14.78 -2.34 -13.79
CA LEU A 64 -14.67 -1.80 -15.14
C LEU A 64 -15.21 -2.78 -16.19
N ALA A 65 -14.88 -4.06 -16.09
CA ALA A 65 -15.37 -5.08 -17.01
C ALA A 65 -16.91 -5.21 -16.98
N ALA A 66 -17.52 -5.14 -15.80
CA ALA A 66 -18.98 -5.17 -15.65
C ALA A 66 -19.63 -3.94 -16.30
N LEU A 67 -19.05 -2.74 -16.09
CA LEU A 67 -19.50 -1.52 -16.75
C LEU A 67 -19.42 -1.66 -18.28
N LEU A 68 -18.29 -2.14 -18.81
CA LEU A 68 -18.10 -2.30 -20.25
C LEU A 68 -19.04 -3.33 -20.87
N ASP A 69 -19.40 -4.38 -20.14
CA ASP A 69 -20.40 -5.36 -20.60
C ASP A 69 -21.77 -4.69 -20.79
N VAL A 70 -22.19 -3.87 -19.82
CA VAL A 70 -23.43 -3.08 -19.92
C VAL A 70 -23.34 -2.04 -21.03
N VAL A 71 -22.19 -1.35 -21.19
CA VAL A 71 -21.97 -0.38 -22.27
C VAL A 71 -22.16 -1.02 -23.65
N LYS A 72 -21.69 -2.26 -23.86
CA LYS A 72 -21.87 -3.00 -25.12
C LYS A 72 -23.34 -3.30 -25.44
N THR A 73 -24.23 -3.33 -24.45
CA THR A 73 -25.68 -3.47 -24.69
C THR A 73 -26.31 -2.20 -25.26
N GLY A 74 -25.60 -1.07 -25.22
CA GLY A 74 -25.96 0.19 -25.87
C GLY A 74 -26.91 1.10 -25.07
N TYR A 75 -27.60 0.59 -24.04
CA TYR A 75 -28.61 1.36 -23.31
C TYR A 75 -28.52 1.15 -21.79
N GLY A 76 -28.72 2.23 -21.02
CA GLY A 76 -28.87 2.17 -19.56
C GLY A 76 -27.57 2.05 -18.75
N TRP A 77 -26.41 2.07 -19.41
CA TRP A 77 -25.11 2.00 -18.76
C TRP A 77 -24.84 3.22 -17.86
N GLU A 78 -25.38 4.40 -18.17
CA GLU A 78 -25.25 5.61 -17.34
C GLU A 78 -25.92 5.41 -15.96
N ASN A 79 -27.13 4.83 -15.95
CA ASN A 79 -27.83 4.53 -14.70
C ASN A 79 -27.10 3.44 -13.89
N TYR A 80 -26.56 2.44 -14.58
CA TYR A 80 -25.73 1.40 -13.95
C TYR A 80 -24.46 2.01 -13.33
N ALA A 81 -23.78 2.90 -14.06
CA ALA A 81 -22.59 3.61 -13.61
C ALA A 81 -22.87 4.38 -12.30
N ILE A 82 -23.95 5.16 -12.27
CA ILE A 82 -24.33 5.93 -11.07
C ILE A 82 -24.67 5.01 -9.89
N GLN A 83 -25.36 3.89 -10.12
CA GLN A 83 -25.69 2.93 -9.05
C GLN A 83 -24.47 2.24 -8.44
N GLU A 84 -23.50 1.89 -9.27
CA GLU A 84 -22.25 1.26 -8.83
C GLU A 84 -21.23 2.26 -8.27
N GLY A 85 -21.57 3.55 -8.23
CA GLY A 85 -20.75 4.61 -7.67
C GLY A 85 -19.64 5.11 -8.60
N PHE A 86 -19.86 5.02 -9.92
CA PHE A 86 -19.00 5.65 -10.92
C PHE A 86 -19.42 7.10 -11.17
N ASP A 87 -18.44 7.99 -11.25
CA ASP A 87 -18.61 9.38 -11.64
C ASP A 87 -18.46 9.51 -13.16
N VAL A 88 -19.53 9.89 -13.85
CA VAL A 88 -19.52 10.10 -15.30
C VAL A 88 -19.46 11.60 -15.60
N PHE A 89 -18.47 12.01 -16.39
CA PHE A 89 -18.30 13.41 -16.80
C PHE A 89 -17.74 13.51 -18.23
N LEU A 90 -18.06 14.62 -18.90
CA LEU A 90 -17.51 14.92 -20.22
C LEU A 90 -16.17 15.65 -20.08
N LYS A 91 -15.11 15.08 -20.64
CA LYS A 91 -13.76 15.65 -20.62
C LYS A 91 -13.22 15.68 -22.05
N GLY A 92 -12.88 16.86 -22.55
CA GLY A 92 -12.34 17.00 -23.91
C GLY A 92 -13.29 16.60 -25.05
N GLY A 93 -14.60 16.49 -24.78
CA GLY A 93 -15.60 16.04 -25.76
C GLY A 93 -15.85 14.52 -25.77
N ALA A 94 -15.14 13.77 -24.92
CA ALA A 94 -15.36 12.34 -24.73
C ALA A 94 -15.99 12.05 -23.36
N THR A 95 -16.77 10.98 -23.29
CA THR A 95 -17.44 10.53 -22.07
C THR A 95 -16.44 9.78 -21.21
N THR A 96 -16.07 10.36 -20.07
CA THR A 96 -15.13 9.76 -19.12
C THR A 96 -15.87 9.27 -17.89
N VAL A 97 -15.45 8.12 -17.39
CA VAL A 97 -15.95 7.50 -16.18
C VAL A 97 -14.81 7.35 -15.19
N ALA A 98 -15.00 7.86 -13.97
CA ALA A 98 -14.08 7.71 -12.87
C ALA A 98 -14.69 6.85 -11.75
N PHE A 99 -13.83 6.14 -11.03
CA PHE A 99 -14.22 5.39 -9.85
C PHE A 99 -13.04 5.21 -8.90
N SER A 100 -13.35 5.00 -7.63
CA SER A 100 -12.36 4.61 -6.64
C SER A 100 -12.69 3.25 -6.02
N THR A 101 -11.64 2.49 -5.70
CA THR A 101 -11.74 1.23 -4.96
C THR A 101 -10.81 1.29 -3.75
N PRO A 102 -11.32 1.12 -2.52
CA PRO A 102 -10.47 1.13 -1.34
C PRO A 102 -9.49 -0.04 -1.37
N ILE A 103 -8.20 0.23 -1.18
CA ILE A 103 -7.15 -0.78 -1.03
C ILE A 103 -6.93 -1.06 0.47
N THR A 104 -6.86 0.01 1.28
CA THR A 104 -6.74 -0.03 2.75
C THR A 104 -7.50 1.16 3.36
N GLU A 105 -7.59 1.24 4.69
CA GLU A 105 -8.24 2.38 5.38
C GLU A 105 -7.69 3.76 4.98
N SER A 106 -6.42 3.84 4.57
CA SER A 106 -5.75 5.09 4.16
C SER A 106 -5.34 5.12 2.68
N LYS A 107 -5.74 4.15 1.86
CA LYS A 107 -5.33 4.10 0.44
C LYS A 107 -6.47 3.64 -0.44
N GLU A 108 -6.63 4.29 -1.57
CA GLU A 108 -7.57 3.92 -2.60
C GLU A 108 -6.89 3.84 -3.97
N LEU A 109 -7.41 2.96 -4.82
CA LEU A 109 -7.09 2.95 -6.24
C LEU A 109 -8.09 3.87 -6.94
N TYR A 110 -7.59 4.91 -7.59
CA TYR A 110 -8.40 5.83 -8.38
C TYR A 110 -8.13 5.59 -9.87
N ALA A 111 -9.20 5.32 -10.61
CA ALA A 111 -9.16 5.03 -12.03
C ALA A 111 -10.06 6.00 -12.81
N GLU A 112 -9.56 6.49 -13.95
CA GLU A 112 -10.34 7.23 -14.95
C GLU A 112 -10.20 6.54 -16.30
N VAL A 113 -11.35 6.28 -16.91
CA VAL A 113 -11.46 5.61 -18.20
C VAL A 113 -12.32 6.47 -19.13
N GLU A 114 -11.78 6.80 -20.29
CA GLU A 114 -12.50 7.46 -21.36
C GLU A 114 -13.19 6.39 -22.22
N LEU A 115 -14.49 6.52 -22.41
CA LEU A 115 -15.27 5.66 -23.29
C LEU A 115 -15.27 6.23 -24.70
N VAL A 116 -14.94 5.39 -25.68
CA VAL A 116 -14.94 5.76 -27.09
C VAL A 116 -16.39 5.77 -27.60
N THR A 117 -16.75 6.85 -28.28
CA THR A 117 -18.05 7.02 -28.92
C THR A 117 -17.93 6.90 -30.43
N ASP A 118 -18.95 6.35 -31.09
CA ASP A 118 -19.06 6.35 -32.55
C ASP A 118 -19.44 7.72 -33.13
N ASP A 119 -19.52 7.82 -34.45
CA ASP A 119 -19.92 9.03 -35.18
C ASP A 119 -21.35 9.52 -34.85
N VAL A 120 -22.15 8.71 -34.16
CA VAL A 120 -23.53 9.01 -33.73
C VAL A 120 -23.57 9.43 -32.24
N GLY A 121 -22.42 9.39 -31.55
CA GLY A 121 -22.29 9.68 -30.13
C GLY A 121 -22.69 8.52 -29.22
N ALA A 122 -22.94 7.34 -29.77
CA ALA A 122 -23.21 6.13 -29.00
C ALA A 122 -21.89 5.48 -28.58
N VAL A 123 -21.85 4.98 -27.35
CA VAL A 123 -20.63 4.41 -26.78
C VAL A 123 -20.39 3.02 -27.38
N THR A 124 -19.24 2.79 -28.01
CA THR A 124 -18.97 1.54 -28.76
C THR A 124 -18.52 0.37 -27.87
N GLY A 125 -18.18 0.67 -26.61
CA GLY A 125 -17.59 -0.28 -25.67
C GLY A 125 -16.07 -0.40 -25.80
N GLU A 126 -15.45 0.33 -26.73
CA GLU A 126 -14.02 0.61 -26.70
C GLU A 126 -13.73 1.70 -25.66
N TRP A 127 -12.57 1.61 -25.02
CA TRP A 127 -12.21 2.53 -23.94
C TRP A 127 -10.70 2.77 -23.90
N ASN A 128 -10.33 3.96 -23.44
CA ASN A 128 -8.94 4.37 -23.22
C ASN A 128 -8.72 4.61 -21.74
N ARG A 129 -7.64 4.02 -21.21
CA ARG A 129 -7.21 4.28 -19.83
C ARG A 129 -6.54 5.64 -19.76
N THR A 130 -7.14 6.57 -19.02
CA THR A 130 -6.57 7.91 -18.85
C THR A 130 -5.78 8.00 -17.54
N VAL A 131 -6.32 7.45 -16.46
CA VAL A 131 -5.69 7.48 -15.13
C VAL A 131 -5.85 6.12 -14.46
N TRP A 132 -4.77 5.64 -13.83
CA TRP A 132 -4.81 4.48 -12.95
C TRP A 132 -3.71 4.65 -11.90
N GLN A 133 -4.07 5.14 -10.73
CA GLN A 133 -3.10 5.48 -9.69
C GLN A 133 -3.63 5.19 -8.30
N THR A 134 -2.74 4.72 -7.43
CA THR A 134 -3.02 4.60 -6.01
C THR A 134 -2.86 5.95 -5.34
N ARG A 135 -3.91 6.43 -4.68
CA ARG A 135 -3.90 7.65 -3.87
C ARG A 135 -3.91 7.27 -2.39
N VAL A 136 -3.12 8.00 -1.62
CA VAL A 136 -3.20 7.94 -0.16
C VAL A 136 -4.29 8.93 0.25
N LEU A 137 -5.32 8.43 0.92
CA LEU A 137 -6.31 9.25 1.59
C LEU A 137 -5.55 9.89 2.76
N ALA A 138 -5.13 11.14 2.57
CA ALA A 138 -4.58 11.91 3.67
C ALA A 138 -5.68 12.02 4.72
N ASP A 139 -5.49 11.34 5.86
CA ASP A 139 -6.21 11.66 7.08
C ASP A 139 -6.10 13.18 7.23
N GLU A 140 -7.25 13.85 7.27
CA GLU A 140 -7.34 15.30 7.35
C GLU A 140 -6.50 15.76 8.54
N TYR A 141 -5.26 16.19 8.26
CA TYR A 141 -4.38 16.76 9.27
C TYR A 141 -5.09 18.02 9.71
N ILE A 142 -5.78 17.94 10.85
CA ILE A 142 -6.32 19.10 11.55
C ILE A 142 -5.16 20.08 11.62
N ILE A 143 -5.29 21.15 10.84
CA ILE A 143 -4.40 22.28 10.91
C ILE A 143 -4.69 22.85 12.29
N ASP A 144 -3.88 22.49 13.27
CA ASP A 144 -3.90 23.13 14.58
C ASP A 144 -3.49 24.59 14.34
N GLU A 145 -4.50 25.43 14.11
CA GLU A 145 -4.39 26.88 14.06
C GLU A 145 -4.19 27.38 15.48
N SER A 146 -3.02 27.08 16.05
CA SER A 146 -2.56 27.66 17.30
C SER A 146 -1.08 27.96 17.20
N MET A 147 -0.76 28.93 16.34
CA MET A 147 0.48 29.70 16.47
C MET A 147 0.09 31.06 17.05
N GLU A 148 0.01 31.13 18.38
CA GLU A 148 0.09 32.40 19.09
C GLU A 148 1.40 33.07 18.70
N VAL A 149 1.29 34.13 17.92
CA VAL A 149 2.38 35.09 17.70
C VAL A 149 2.53 35.92 18.98
N PHE A 150 3.55 35.59 19.77
CA PHE A 150 4.10 36.49 20.79
C PHE A 150 4.95 37.58 20.13
#